data_AF-A0A498ATJ7-F1
#
_entry.id   AF-A0A498ATJ7-F1
#
_cell.length_a   1.000
_cell.length_b   1.000
_cell.length_c   1.000
_cell.angle_alpha   90.00
_cell.angle_beta   90.00
_cell.angle_gamma   90.00
#
_symmetry.space_group_name_H-M   'P 1'
#
loop_
_entity.id
_entity.type
_entity.pdbx_description
1 polymer ?
#
loop_
_entity_poly.entity_id
_entity_poly.type
_entity_poly.pdbx_seq_one_letter_code
_entity_poly.pdbx_strand_id
1 'polypeptide(L)'
;MPARKDMPSTLKRSPKEAQDTYAEAHDSAVDSYGEGERAHRTAFAAVKHSFEKVGDHWEPKGSKGPSDKKAAGGRGSSGRTAGGVDANASKEHLMDVAKKLDVRGRSRMNKADLVEAIRKANNGSTRKAREK
;
A
#
# COMPACT_ATOMS: atom_id res chain seq x y z
N MET A 1 11.26 1.54 20.22
CA MET A 1 10.55 0.85 19.11
C MET A 1 11.45 0.85 17.88
N PRO A 2 12.12 -0.26 17.59
CA PRO A 2 12.98 -0.40 16.40
C PRO A 2 12.21 -0.12 15.10
N ALA A 3 10.91 -0.47 15.04
CA ALA A 3 10.09 -0.28 13.86
C ALA A 3 9.97 1.18 13.36
N ARG A 4 10.05 2.19 14.24
CA ARG A 4 10.04 3.61 13.82
C ARG A 4 11.36 4.03 13.17
N LYS A 5 12.49 3.42 13.56
CA LYS A 5 13.82 3.72 12.99
C LYS A 5 13.98 3.05 11.62
N ASP A 6 13.57 1.79 11.53
CA ASP A 6 13.66 0.96 10.31
C ASP A 6 12.43 1.09 9.39
N MET A 7 11.60 2.11 9.62
CA MET A 7 10.39 2.34 8.86
C MET A 7 10.71 2.63 7.38
N PRO A 8 10.01 1.98 6.43
CA PRO A 8 10.14 2.25 5.01
C PRO A 8 9.87 3.73 4.68
N SER A 9 10.63 4.31 3.75
CA SER A 9 10.52 5.74 3.41
C SER A 9 9.12 6.16 2.95
N THR A 10 8.36 5.24 2.34
CA THR A 10 6.96 5.51 1.98
C THR A 10 6.06 5.70 3.20
N LEU A 11 6.33 5.00 4.30
CA LEU A 11 5.56 5.13 5.53
C LEU A 11 6.01 6.36 6.33
N LYS A 12 7.31 6.69 6.31
CA LYS A 12 7.83 7.92 6.94
C LYS A 12 7.16 9.20 6.40
N ARG A 13 6.70 9.18 5.14
CA ARG A 13 5.96 10.28 4.49
C ARG A 13 4.44 10.15 4.61
N SER A 14 3.93 9.08 5.20
CA SER A 14 2.50 8.87 5.41
C SER A 14 1.98 9.57 6.66
N PRO A 15 0.65 9.72 6.81
CA PRO A 15 0.03 10.17 8.05
C PRO A 15 0.47 9.33 9.27
N LYS A 16 0.43 9.94 10.45
CA LYS A 16 0.86 9.32 11.71
C LYS A 16 0.15 7.99 11.97
N GLU A 17 -1.13 7.87 11.65
CA GLU A 17 -1.91 6.64 11.84
C GLU A 17 -1.35 5.46 11.02
N ALA A 18 -0.90 5.69 9.78
CA ALA A 18 -0.28 4.65 8.96
C ALA A 18 1.09 4.23 9.52
N GLN A 19 1.85 5.20 10.06
CA GLN A 19 3.13 4.95 10.72
C GLN A 19 2.95 4.11 11.99
N ASP A 20 1.97 4.48 12.81
CA ASP A 20 1.64 3.81 14.07
C ASP A 20 1.12 2.40 13.78
N THR A 21 0.22 2.23 12.81
CA THR A 21 -0.27 0.90 12.35
C THR A 21 0.88 -0.01 11.94
N TYR A 22 1.85 0.52 11.18
CA TYR A 22 3.03 -0.27 10.80
C TYR A 22 3.90 -0.60 12.01
N ALA A 23 4.20 0.38 12.86
CA ALA A 23 5.09 0.19 14.00
C ALA A 23 4.56 -0.83 14.99
N GLU A 24 3.29 -0.74 15.35
CA GLU A 24 2.63 -1.67 16.28
C GLU A 24 2.57 -3.08 15.71
N ALA A 25 2.13 -3.22 14.45
CA ALA A 25 2.06 -4.53 13.80
C ALA A 25 3.45 -5.15 13.58
N HIS A 26 4.47 -4.32 13.37
CA HIS A 26 5.85 -4.76 13.25
C HIS A 26 6.40 -5.25 14.59
N ASP A 27 6.33 -4.42 15.63
CA ASP A 27 6.85 -4.76 16.95
C ASP A 27 6.17 -6.06 17.47
N SER A 28 4.85 -6.18 17.33
CA SER A 28 4.12 -7.41 17.66
C SER A 28 4.56 -8.64 16.84
N ALA A 29 4.87 -8.44 15.56
CA ALA A 29 5.34 -9.53 14.71
C ALA A 29 6.80 -9.92 15.00
N VAL A 30 7.65 -8.97 15.41
CA VAL A 30 9.01 -9.24 15.90
C VAL A 30 8.96 -10.04 17.19
N ASP A 31 8.08 -9.67 18.13
CA ASP A 31 7.90 -10.43 19.38
C ASP A 31 7.42 -11.86 19.10
N SER A 32 6.60 -12.05 18.06
CA SER A 32 6.02 -13.36 17.71
C SER A 32 6.94 -14.26 16.88
N TYR A 33 7.71 -13.68 15.95
CA TYR A 33 8.43 -14.44 14.92
C TYR A 33 9.93 -14.13 14.86
N GLY A 34 10.41 -13.17 15.64
CA GLY A 34 11.73 -12.56 15.49
C GLY A 34 11.76 -11.50 14.38
N GLU A 35 12.82 -10.70 14.42
CA GLU A 35 13.12 -9.69 13.39
C GLU A 35 13.32 -10.32 12.01
N GLY A 36 12.86 -9.65 10.96
CA GLY A 36 13.10 -10.08 9.58
C GLY A 36 11.90 -9.92 8.64
N GLU A 37 12.04 -10.51 7.44
CA GLU A 37 11.10 -10.30 6.33
C GLU A 37 9.64 -10.61 6.69
N ARG A 38 9.42 -11.62 7.54
CA ARG A 38 8.08 -12.01 7.97
C ARG A 38 7.42 -10.90 8.81
N ALA A 39 8.14 -10.26 9.72
CA ALA A 39 7.63 -9.17 10.53
C ALA A 39 7.23 -7.97 9.65
N HIS A 40 8.10 -7.57 8.72
CA HIS A 40 7.81 -6.54 7.73
C HIS A 40 6.57 -6.86 6.88
N ARG A 41 6.42 -8.10 6.40
CA ARG A 41 5.27 -8.50 5.59
C ARG A 41 3.96 -8.42 6.38
N THR A 42 3.96 -8.82 7.65
CA THR A 42 2.80 -8.70 8.55
C THR A 42 2.44 -7.23 8.77
N ALA A 43 3.43 -6.38 9.05
CA ALA A 43 3.23 -4.95 9.24
C ALA A 43 2.63 -4.28 7.98
N PHE A 44 3.14 -4.62 6.80
CA PHE A 44 2.56 -4.12 5.54
C PHE A 44 1.16 -4.65 5.26
N ALA A 45 0.82 -5.87 5.69
CA ALA A 45 -0.53 -6.40 5.56
C ALA A 45 -1.52 -5.60 6.43
N ALA A 46 -1.14 -5.24 7.66
CA ALA A 46 -1.93 -4.38 8.53
C ALA A 46 -2.15 -2.99 7.93
N VAL A 47 -1.11 -2.37 7.36
CA VAL A 47 -1.23 -1.09 6.65
C VAL A 47 -2.21 -1.22 5.47
N LYS A 48 -2.02 -2.20 4.58
CA LYS A 48 -2.89 -2.40 3.40
C LYS A 48 -4.35 -2.70 3.75
N HIS A 49 -4.62 -3.11 4.98
CA HIS A 49 -5.97 -3.38 5.44
C HIS A 49 -6.80 -2.12 5.63
N SER A 50 -6.17 -0.97 5.94
CA SER A 50 -6.86 0.29 6.22
C SER A 50 -6.34 1.48 5.40
N PHE A 51 -5.22 1.31 4.71
CA PHE A 51 -4.57 2.31 3.88
C PHE A 51 -4.27 1.75 2.49
N GLU A 52 -4.21 2.64 1.51
CA GLU A 52 -3.71 2.34 0.18
C GLU A 52 -2.57 3.29 -0.19
N LYS A 53 -1.73 2.86 -1.12
CA LYS A 53 -0.60 3.64 -1.57
C LYS A 53 -1.05 4.64 -2.62
N VAL A 54 -0.78 5.92 -2.38
CA VAL A 54 -1.01 7.03 -3.33
C VAL A 54 0.32 7.75 -3.50
N GLY A 55 0.92 7.57 -4.67
CA GLY A 55 2.22 8.14 -5.00
C GLY A 55 3.34 7.49 -4.20
N ASP A 56 3.96 8.29 -3.33
CA ASP A 56 5.12 7.92 -2.53
C ASP A 56 4.81 7.73 -1.03
N HIS A 57 3.53 7.79 -0.65
CA HIS A 57 3.03 7.60 0.72
C HIS A 57 1.73 6.77 0.74
N TRP A 58 1.17 6.58 1.92
CA TRP A 58 -0.06 5.81 2.16
C TRP A 58 -1.18 6.73 2.66
N GLU A 59 -2.35 6.63 2.06
CA GLU A 59 -3.56 7.37 2.44
C GLU A 59 -4.62 6.40 3.00
N PRO A 60 -5.48 6.84 3.94
CA PRO A 60 -6.60 6.04 4.41
C PRO A 60 -7.51 5.67 3.24
N LYS A 61 -7.94 4.41 3.17
CA LYS A 61 -8.94 3.99 2.18
C LYS A 61 -10.34 4.04 2.76
N GLY A 62 -11.35 4.15 1.89
CA GLY A 62 -12.75 4.31 2.30
C GLY A 62 -13.35 3.13 3.08
N SER A 63 -12.79 1.93 2.97
CA SER A 63 -13.25 0.75 3.71
C SER A 63 -12.13 -0.21 4.06
N LYS A 64 -12.20 -0.81 5.26
CA LYS A 64 -11.23 -1.81 5.71
C LYS A 64 -11.43 -3.13 4.96
N GLY A 65 -10.32 -3.82 4.65
CA GLY A 65 -10.37 -5.12 4.00
C GLY A 65 -9.15 -5.41 3.12
N PRO A 66 -9.09 -6.59 2.47
CA PRO A 66 -7.98 -6.94 1.59
C PRO A 66 -7.88 -5.98 0.40
N SER A 67 -6.67 -5.50 0.10
CA SER A 67 -6.43 -4.56 -1.01
C SER A 67 -6.44 -5.24 -2.39
N ASP A 68 -6.14 -6.53 -2.46
CA ASP A 68 -6.07 -7.28 -3.71
C ASP A 68 -6.32 -8.78 -3.51
N LYS A 69 -6.35 -9.54 -4.60
CA LYS A 69 -6.60 -11.00 -4.59
C LYS A 69 -5.56 -11.78 -3.77
N LYS A 70 -4.31 -11.29 -3.71
CA LYS A 70 -3.26 -11.92 -2.91
C LYS A 70 -3.55 -11.72 -1.42
N ALA A 71 -3.93 -10.49 -1.03
CA ALA A 71 -4.31 -10.17 0.34
C ALA A 71 -5.56 -10.95 0.78
N ALA A 72 -6.55 -11.13 -0.10
CA ALA A 72 -7.77 -11.88 0.20
C ALA A 72 -7.54 -13.39 0.37
N GLY A 73 -6.63 -13.99 -0.39
CA GLY A 73 -6.42 -15.44 -0.40
C GLY A 73 -5.42 -15.99 0.63
N GLY A 74 -4.78 -15.14 1.44
CA GLY A 74 -3.85 -15.57 2.47
C GLY A 74 -2.55 -16.22 1.97
N ARG A 75 -1.90 -16.99 2.85
CA ARG A 75 -0.58 -17.59 2.60
C ARG A 75 -0.68 -18.64 1.48
N GLY A 76 0.10 -18.47 0.42
CA GLY A 76 0.13 -19.40 -0.72
C GLY A 76 -0.82 -19.07 -1.88
N SER A 77 -1.70 -18.07 -1.75
CA SER A 77 -2.59 -17.64 -2.84
C SER A 77 -1.80 -17.25 -4.09
N SER A 78 -2.19 -17.71 -5.28
CA SER A 78 -1.56 -17.36 -6.57
C SER A 78 -1.96 -15.96 -7.10
N GLY A 79 -2.69 -15.18 -6.30
CA GLY A 79 -3.17 -13.85 -6.69
C GLY A 79 -2.04 -12.86 -7.03
N ARG A 80 -2.29 -12.00 -8.02
CA ARG A 80 -1.39 -10.87 -8.34
C ARG A 80 -1.48 -9.80 -7.26
N THR A 81 -0.34 -9.21 -6.91
CA THR A 81 -0.29 -8.06 -5.99
C THR A 81 -0.51 -6.76 -6.75
N ALA A 82 -1.23 -5.84 -6.14
CA ALA A 82 -1.49 -4.50 -6.69
C ALA A 82 -0.48 -3.45 -6.18
N GLY A 83 0.59 -3.87 -5.47
CA GLY A 83 1.65 -2.97 -5.03
C GLY A 83 1.22 -1.93 -3.99
N GLY A 84 0.16 -2.20 -3.23
CA GLY A 84 -0.42 -1.27 -2.25
C GLY A 84 -1.61 -0.47 -2.77
N VAL A 85 -1.97 -0.59 -4.05
CA VAL A 85 -3.24 -0.07 -4.58
C VAL A 85 -4.40 -0.92 -4.08
N ASP A 86 -5.54 -0.31 -3.72
CA ASP A 86 -6.76 -1.06 -3.46
C ASP A 86 -7.45 -1.45 -4.77
N ALA A 87 -7.10 -2.63 -5.29
CA ALA A 87 -7.70 -3.19 -6.50
C ALA A 87 -9.18 -3.59 -6.31
N ASN A 88 -9.66 -3.69 -5.07
CA ASN A 88 -11.05 -4.01 -4.78
C ASN A 88 -11.94 -2.75 -4.75
N ALA A 89 -11.38 -1.55 -4.61
CA ALA A 89 -12.10 -0.28 -4.59
C ALA A 89 -12.98 -0.04 -5.82
N SER A 90 -13.98 0.85 -5.72
CA SER A 90 -14.87 1.18 -6.83
C SER A 90 -14.08 1.79 -8.01
N LYS A 91 -14.64 1.70 -9.23
CA LYS A 91 -14.00 2.33 -10.40
C LYS A 91 -13.85 3.84 -10.20
N GLU A 92 -14.86 4.46 -9.61
CA GLU A 92 -14.88 5.88 -9.27
C GLU A 92 -13.71 6.25 -8.34
N HIS A 93 -13.55 5.53 -7.23
CA HIS A 93 -12.44 5.73 -6.32
C HIS A 93 -11.07 5.60 -7.01
N LEU A 94 -10.91 4.58 -7.85
CA LEU A 94 -9.68 4.41 -8.64
C LEU A 94 -9.47 5.55 -9.65
N MET A 95 -10.54 6.14 -10.21
CA MET A 95 -10.40 7.33 -11.03
C MET A 95 -9.91 8.54 -10.22
N ASP A 96 -10.38 8.70 -8.99
CA ASP A 96 -9.96 9.78 -8.10
C ASP A 96 -8.49 9.63 -7.68
N VAL A 97 -8.07 8.42 -7.32
CA VAL A 97 -6.65 8.14 -7.05
C VAL A 97 -5.80 8.38 -8.31
N ALA A 98 -6.24 7.90 -9.48
CA ALA A 98 -5.55 8.14 -10.75
C ALA A 98 -5.49 9.64 -11.10
N LYS A 99 -6.51 10.43 -10.72
CA LYS A 99 -6.52 11.89 -10.87
C LYS A 99 -5.50 12.55 -9.95
N LYS A 100 -5.43 12.16 -8.67
CA LYS A 100 -4.40 12.65 -7.72
C LYS A 100 -2.96 12.40 -8.21
N LEU A 101 -2.77 11.34 -9.00
CA LEU A 101 -1.48 10.93 -9.55
C LEU A 101 -1.23 11.42 -10.98
N ASP A 102 -2.07 12.31 -11.51
CA ASP A 102 -1.97 12.86 -12.87
C ASP A 102 -1.85 11.79 -13.97
N VAL A 103 -2.54 10.67 -13.80
CA VAL A 103 -2.57 9.59 -14.79
C VAL A 103 -3.33 10.07 -16.03
N ARG A 104 -2.60 10.25 -17.14
CA ARG A 104 -3.16 10.63 -18.43
C ARG A 104 -4.02 9.49 -19.00
N GLY A 105 -5.18 9.86 -19.59
CA GLY A 105 -6.10 8.90 -20.21
C GLY A 105 -6.99 8.12 -19.23
N ARG A 106 -6.93 8.39 -17.92
CA ARG A 106 -7.70 7.70 -16.85
C ARG A 106 -9.20 7.55 -17.13
N SER A 107 -9.83 8.52 -17.79
CA SER A 107 -11.28 8.49 -18.08
C SER A 107 -11.69 7.40 -19.06
N ARG A 108 -10.77 6.92 -19.92
CA ARG A 108 -11.02 5.84 -20.89
C ARG A 108 -10.65 4.45 -20.35
N MET A 109 -10.00 4.39 -19.18
CA MET A 109 -9.51 3.16 -18.60
C MET A 109 -10.63 2.35 -17.94
N ASN A 110 -10.55 1.02 -18.04
CA ASN A 110 -11.37 0.14 -17.22
C ASN A 110 -10.75 0.00 -15.80
N LYS A 111 -11.42 -0.72 -14.90
CA LYS A 111 -10.95 -0.89 -13.51
C LYS A 111 -9.55 -1.51 -13.42
N ALA A 112 -9.27 -2.54 -14.23
CA ALA A 112 -7.97 -3.21 -14.24
C ALA A 112 -6.86 -2.29 -14.77
N ASP A 113 -7.15 -1.53 -15.82
CA ASP A 113 -6.22 -0.55 -16.39
C ASP A 113 -5.89 0.56 -15.38
N LEU A 114 -6.89 1.05 -14.62
CA LEU A 114 -6.68 2.05 -13.57
C LEU A 114 -5.75 1.52 -12.48
N VAL A 115 -6.00 0.30 -11.97
CA VAL A 115 -5.13 -0.33 -10.95
C VAL A 115 -3.69 -0.43 -11.44
N GLU A 116 -3.50 -0.87 -12.68
CA GLU A 116 -2.17 -1.00 -13.27
C GLU A 116 -1.48 0.36 -13.46
N ALA A 117 -2.22 1.37 -13.94
CA ALA A 117 -1.70 2.71 -14.16
C ALA A 117 -1.32 3.40 -12.83
N ILE A 118 -2.15 3.29 -11.81
CA ILE A 118 -1.87 3.77 -10.45
C ILE A 118 -0.63 3.07 -9.89
N ARG A 119 -0.55 1.73 -10.01
CA ARG A 119 0.62 0.97 -9.54
C ARG A 119 1.91 1.47 -10.20
N LYS A 120 1.89 1.73 -11.50
CA LYS A 120 3.04 2.32 -12.23
C LYS A 120 3.37 3.72 -11.73
N ALA A 121 2.38 4.59 -11.55
CA ALA A 121 2.56 5.95 -11.04
C ALA A 121 3.15 5.97 -9.62
N ASN A 122 2.66 5.09 -8.73
CA ASN A 122 3.17 4.91 -7.38
C ASN A 122 4.64 4.47 -7.37
N ASN A 123 4.99 3.49 -8.22
CA ASN A 123 6.37 3.03 -8.35
C ASN A 123 7.30 4.14 -8.84
N GLY A 124 6.85 4.93 -9.82
CA GLY A 124 7.60 6.10 -10.30
C GLY A 124 7.79 7.17 -9.22
N SER A 125 6.73 7.51 -8.49
CA SER A 125 6.76 8.50 -7.40
C SER A 125 7.67 8.05 -6.26
N THR A 126 7.59 6.78 -5.87
CA THR A 126 8.46 6.20 -4.84
C THR A 126 9.93 6.23 -5.24
N ARG A 127 10.25 5.96 -6.52
CA ARG A 127 11.62 6.04 -7.02
C ARG A 127 12.15 7.46 -6.93
N LYS A 128 11.41 8.44 -7.47
CA LYS A 128 11.78 9.86 -7.41
C LYS A 128 11.98 10.36 -5.98
N ALA A 129 11.14 9.91 -5.04
CA ALA A 129 11.25 10.28 -3.62
C ALA A 129 12.41 9.60 -2.86
N ARG A 130 13.13 8.67 -3.50
CA ARG A 130 14.37 8.07 -2.96
C ARG A 130 15.64 8.67 -3.57
N GLU A 131 15.51 9.39 -4.69
CA GLU A 131 16.62 10.08 -5.38
C GLU A 131 16.84 11.50 -4.83
N LYS A 132 15.92 11.98 -3.99
CA LYS A 132 16.03 13.25 -3.24
C LYS A 132 16.58 12.98 -1.85
#